data_AF-A0A6I5CDK8-F1
#
_entry.id   AF-A0A6I5CDK8-F1
#
_cell.length_a   1.000
_cell.length_b   1.000
_cell.length_c   1.000
_cell.angle_alpha   90.00
_cell.angle_beta   90.00
_cell.angle_gamma   90.00
#
_symmetry.space_group_name_H-M   'P 1'
#
loop_
_entity.id
_entity.type
_entity.pdbx_description
1 polymer ?
#
loop_
_entity_poly.entity_id
_entity_poly.type
_entity_poly.pdbx_seq_one_letter_code
_entity_poly.pdbx_strand_id
1 'polypeptide(L)' 'MSETALIVIDMINTYDHKDAGLLLPSARVVVPTVAGLLHRARRADVPVIYVNDNFGE' A
#
# COMPACT_ATOMS: atom_id res chain seq x y z
N MET A 1 15.22 18.40 4.09
CA MET A 1 14.39 17.20 4.26
C MET A 1 12.96 17.60 3.94
N SER A 2 12.20 16.79 3.19
CA SER A 2 10.77 17.07 3.04
C SER A 2 10.07 16.97 4.40
N GLU A 3 9.18 17.90 4.74
CA GLU A 3 8.31 17.82 5.93
C GLU A 3 7.16 16.83 5.75
N THR A 4 7.30 15.91 4.80
CA THR A 4 6.24 15.00 4.35
C THR A 4 6.84 13.63 4.13
N ALA A 5 6.06 12.60 4.47
CA ALA A 5 6.32 11.20 4.18
C ALA A 5 5.04 10.55 3.62
N LEU A 6 5.18 9.52 2.81
CA LEU A 6 4.07 8.68 2.34
C LEU A 6 4.03 7.40 3.18
N ILE A 7 2.93 7.17 3.87
CA ILE A 7 2.68 5.94 4.62
C ILE A 7 1.72 5.05 3.81
N VAL A 8 2.13 3.81 3.52
CA VAL A 8 1.31 2.79 2.86
C VAL A 8 0.94 1.74 3.89
N ILE A 9 -0.35 1.65 4.20
CA ILE A 9 -0.89 0.82 5.29
C ILE A 9 -1.57 -0.42 4.71
N ASP A 10 -1.28 -1.60 5.24
CA ASP A 10 -1.97 -2.89 4.99
C ASP A 10 -2.12 -3.31 3.53
N MET A 11 -1.23 -2.82 2.67
CA MET A 11 -1.15 -3.20 1.26
C MET A 11 -0.28 -4.45 1.02
N ILE A 12 0.19 -5.10 2.08
CA ILE A 12 0.94 -6.36 2.05
C ILE A 12 -0.01 -7.45 2.51
N ASN A 13 -0.67 -8.13 1.57
CA ASN A 13 -1.60 -9.20 1.85
C ASN A 13 -1.24 -10.42 1.00
N THR A 14 -1.17 -11.59 1.61
CA THR A 14 -0.87 -12.86 0.91
C THR A 14 -2.03 -13.36 0.07
N TYR A 15 -3.24 -12.83 0.30
CA TYR A 15 -4.50 -13.27 -0.32
C TYR A 15 -4.74 -14.79 -0.21
N ASP A 16 -4.13 -15.43 0.80
CA ASP A 16 -4.20 -16.87 1.03
C ASP A 16 -5.39 -17.21 1.94
N HIS A 17 -6.60 -16.89 1.47
CA HIS A 17 -7.85 -17.18 2.16
C HIS A 17 -8.97 -17.47 1.15
N LYS A 18 -9.95 -18.28 1.56
CA LYS A 18 -10.99 -18.84 0.67
C LYS A 18 -11.84 -17.77 -0.04
N ASP A 19 -11.92 -16.59 0.53
CA ASP A 19 -12.74 -15.45 0.10
C ASP A 19 -11.91 -14.29 -0.47
N ALA A 20 -10.59 -14.45 -0.64
CA ALA A 20 -9.71 -13.41 -1.18
C ALA A 20 -10.14 -12.85 -2.54
N GLY A 21 -10.82 -13.66 -3.35
CA GLY A 21 -11.41 -13.24 -4.62
C GLY A 21 -12.41 -12.09 -4.49
N LEU A 22 -13.07 -11.94 -3.34
CA LEU A 22 -14.01 -10.84 -3.06
C LEU A 22 -13.29 -9.49 -2.95
N LEU A 23 -12.00 -9.49 -2.60
CA LEU A 23 -11.19 -8.27 -2.49
C LEU A 23 -10.63 -7.81 -3.84
N LEU A 24 -10.63 -8.68 -4.85
CA LEU A 24 -10.00 -8.44 -6.14
C LEU A 24 -10.56 -7.21 -6.89
N PRO A 25 -11.89 -6.95 -6.93
CA PRO A 25 -12.41 -5.75 -7.57
C PRO A 25 -11.91 -4.46 -6.90
N SER A 26 -11.91 -4.42 -5.56
CA SER A 26 -11.41 -3.27 -4.80
C SER A 26 -9.90 -3.08 -5.00
N ALA A 27 -9.13 -4.18 -4.96
CA ALA A 27 -7.69 -4.16 -5.19
C ALA A 27 -7.34 -3.61 -6.59
N ARG A 28 -8.08 -4.00 -7.64
CA ARG A 28 -7.89 -3.50 -9.01
C ARG A 28 -8.05 -1.98 -9.13
N VAL A 29 -8.89 -1.37 -8.30
CA VAL A 29 -9.11 0.09 -8.29
C VAL A 29 -8.02 0.81 -7.50
N VAL A 30 -7.65 0.30 -6.33
CA VAL A 30 -6.74 1.02 -5.42
C VAL A 30 -5.26 0.87 -5.79
N VAL A 31 -4.84 -0.30 -6.28
CA VAL A 31 -3.41 -0.58 -6.56
C VAL A 31 -2.80 0.40 -7.56
N PRO A 32 -3.42 0.75 -8.71
CA PRO A 32 -2.87 1.74 -9.63
C PRO A 32 -2.71 3.13 -8.99
N THR A 33 -3.64 3.52 -8.11
CA THR A 33 -3.61 4.80 -7.40
C THR A 33 -2.43 4.88 -6.43
N VAL A 34 -2.24 3.82 -5.63
CA VAL A 34 -1.11 3.69 -4.70
C VAL A 34 0.22 3.64 -5.46
N ALA A 35 0.29 2.92 -6.57
CA ALA A 35 1.47 2.90 -7.44
C ALA A 35 1.83 4.30 -7.97
N GLY A 36 0.83 5.09 -8.36
CA GLY A 36 1.03 6.47 -8.77
C GLY A 36 1.56 7.36 -7.63
N LEU A 37 1.02 7.21 -6.41
CA LEU A 37 1.51 7.92 -5.22
C LEU A 37 2.97 7.57 -4.92
N LEU A 38 3.30 6.28 -4.94
CA LEU A 38 4.66 5.78 -4.74
C LEU A 38 5.65 6.34 -5.77
N HIS A 39 5.25 6.38 -7.04
CA HIS A 39 6.09 6.96 -8.09
C HIS A 39 6.39 8.44 -7.85
N ARG A 40 5.37 9.22 -7.47
CA ARG A 40 5.54 10.66 -7.16
C ARG A 40 6.41 10.88 -5.93
N ALA A 41 6.18 10.12 -4.86
CA ALA A 41 6.97 10.22 -3.63
C ALA A 41 8.45 9.92 -3.88
N ARG A 42 8.75 8.81 -4.57
CA ARG A 42 10.13 8.42 -4.91
C ARG A 42 10.83 9.44 -5.81
N ARG A 43 10.11 10.03 -6.78
CA ARG A 43 10.66 11.08 -7.64
C ARG A 43 10.99 12.39 -6.91
N ALA A 44 10.36 12.62 -5.77
CA ALA A 44 10.52 13.84 -4.97
C ALA A 44 11.40 13.60 -3.73
N ASP A 45 12.09 12.45 -3.64
CA ASP A 45 12.87 12.01 -2.48
C ASP A 45 12.08 12.08 -1.15
N VAL A 46 10.76 11.88 -1.24
CA VAL A 46 9.86 11.80 -0.09
C VAL A 46 9.98 10.40 0.52
N PRO A 47 10.24 10.28 1.83
CA PRO A 47 10.28 8.99 2.50
C PRO A 47 8.99 8.20 2.29
N VAL A 48 9.14 6.91 1.94
CA VAL A 48 8.03 5.97 1.81
C VAL A 48 8.16 4.94 2.94
N ILE A 49 7.11 4.83 3.75
CA ILE A 49 7.04 3.92 4.89
C ILE A 49 5.92 2.92 4.62
N TYR A 50 6.23 1.63 4.62
CA TYR A 50 5.23 0.57 4.58
C TYR A 50 4.96 0.13 6.01
N VAL A 51 3.69 0.15 6.40
CA VAL A 51 3.24 -0.32 7.70
C VAL A 51 2.19 -1.40 7.45
N ASN A 52 2.33 -2.52 8.12
CA ASN A 52 1.33 -3.58 8.07
C ASN A 52 1.27 -4.25 9.42
N ASP A 53 0.06 -4.51 9.89
CA ASP A 53 -0.15 -5.28 11.11
C ASP A 53 -0.22 -6.77 10.76
N ASN A 54 0.95 -7.41 10.68
CA ASN A 54 1.07 -8.81 10.25
C ASN A 54 1.15 -9.79 11.43
N PHE A 55 1.13 -9.29 12.67
CA PHE A 55 1.25 -10.07 13.91
C PHE A 55 0.39 -9.48 15.04
N GLY A 56 -0.89 -9.26 14.77
CA GLY A 56 -1.87 -9.02 15.83
C GLY A 56 -2.11 -10.30 16.64
N GLU A 57 -1.60 -10.33 17.87
CA GLU A 57 -2.48 -10.71 18.98
C GLU A 57 -3.42 -9.54 19.29
#